data_AF-A0A2M6IU10-F1
#
_entry.id   AF-A0A2M6IU10-F1
#
_cell.length_a   1.000
_cell.length_b   1.000
_cell.length_c   1.000
_cell.angle_alpha   90.00
_cell.angle_beta   90.00
_cell.angle_gamma   90.00
#
_symmetry.space_group_name_H-M   'P 1'
#
loop_
_entity.id
_entity.type
_entity.pdbx_description
1 polymer ?
#
loop_
_entity_poly.entity_id
_entity_poly.type
_entity_poly.pdbx_seq_one_letter_code
_entity_poly.pdbx_strand_id
1 'polypeptide(L)'
;MNKTETESQNLPLAEVDKYSFTRGNMPLVYETAQRMLAPTDERIAISLPLTWETLYVVDAMKDRAHNLIVIPQSSGEHSSIQPGVFEYLTRWDIPHYGSAEEEDRIAVLRQSPDVIVDCSFVLGDAAVRND
;
A
#
# COMPACT_ATOMS: atom_id res chain seq x y z
N MET A 1 -29.65 -34.57 -33.17
CA MET A 1 -29.14 -33.29 -32.64
C MET A 1 -29.19 -33.38 -31.13
N ASN A 2 -28.08 -33.79 -30.49
CA ASN A 2 -27.98 -33.74 -29.03
C ASN A 2 -27.21 -32.48 -28.68
N LYS A 3 -27.90 -31.52 -28.05
CA LYS A 3 -27.29 -30.30 -27.52
C LYS A 3 -26.54 -30.64 -26.25
N THR A 4 -25.37 -30.02 -26.19
CA THR A 4 -24.35 -29.99 -25.16
C THR A 4 -24.88 -29.45 -23.84
N GLU A 5 -24.60 -30.15 -22.74
CA GLU A 5 -24.46 -29.54 -21.43
C GLU A 5 -23.02 -29.79 -21.00
N THR A 6 -22.15 -28.83 -21.30
CA THR A 6 -20.80 -28.80 -20.76
C THR A 6 -20.94 -28.31 -19.32
N GLU A 7 -20.81 -29.22 -18.37
CA GLU A 7 -20.66 -28.91 -16.96
C GLU A 7 -19.48 -27.93 -16.80
N SER A 8 -19.81 -26.66 -16.61
CA SER A 8 -18.84 -25.64 -16.23
C SER A 8 -18.42 -25.99 -14.80
N GLN A 9 -17.31 -26.70 -14.69
CA GLN A 9 -16.66 -26.99 -13.41
C GLN A 9 -16.39 -25.64 -12.74
N ASN A 10 -17.21 -25.30 -11.74
CA ASN A 10 -16.90 -24.28 -10.76
C ASN A 10 -15.70 -24.79 -9.95
N LEU A 11 -14.50 -24.60 -10.50
CA LEU A 11 -13.30 -24.64 -9.71
C LEU A 11 -13.46 -23.56 -8.63
N PRO A 12 -13.26 -23.86 -7.33
CA PRO A 12 -13.08 -22.79 -6.37
C PRO A 12 -11.96 -21.92 -6.92
N LEU A 13 -12.23 -20.63 -7.11
CA LEU A 13 -11.18 -19.65 -7.37
C LEU A 13 -10.23 -19.78 -6.17
N ALA A 14 -9.18 -20.61 -6.31
CA ALA A 14 -8.04 -20.58 -5.41
C ALA A 14 -7.70 -19.11 -5.27
N GLU A 15 -7.76 -18.57 -4.05
CA GLU A 15 -7.71 -17.13 -3.77
C GLU A 15 -6.68 -16.48 -4.69
N VAL A 16 -7.18 -15.82 -5.73
CA VAL A 16 -6.29 -15.25 -6.74
C VAL A 16 -5.48 -14.21 -6.01
N ASP A 17 -4.16 -14.39 -5.98
CA ASP A 17 -3.27 -13.42 -5.38
C ASP A 17 -3.36 -12.11 -6.18
N LYS A 18 -4.20 -11.21 -5.66
CA LYS A 18 -4.53 -9.94 -6.30
C LYS A 18 -3.31 -9.05 -6.45
N TYR A 19 -2.32 -9.19 -5.56
CA TYR A 19 -1.06 -8.46 -5.70
C TYR A 19 -0.29 -8.91 -6.94
N SER A 20 -0.06 -10.23 -7.09
CA SER A 20 0.60 -10.80 -8.26
C SER A 20 -0.15 -10.47 -9.56
N PHE A 21 -1.48 -10.53 -9.54
CA PHE A 21 -2.30 -10.14 -10.69
C PHE A 21 -2.14 -8.66 -11.04
N THR A 22 -2.23 -7.76 -10.05
CA THR A 22 -2.10 -6.30 -10.25
C THR A 22 -0.72 -5.95 -10.80
N ARG A 23 0.34 -6.58 -10.25
CA ARG A 23 1.71 -6.44 -10.74
C ARG A 23 1.83 -6.79 -12.22
N GLY A 24 1.19 -7.87 -12.68
CA GLY A 24 1.18 -8.28 -14.08
C GLY A 24 0.52 -7.27 -15.03
N ASN A 25 -0.41 -6.45 -14.52
CA ASN A 25 -1.11 -5.42 -15.30
C ASN A 25 -0.40 -4.06 -15.30
N MET A 26 0.62 -3.86 -14.46
CA MET A 26 1.35 -2.59 -14.34
C MET A 26 2.86 -2.73 -14.62
N PRO A 27 3.28 -3.36 -15.74
CA PRO A 27 4.68 -3.72 -15.97
C PRO A 27 5.62 -2.52 -16.05
N LEU A 28 5.20 -1.42 -16.69
CA LEU A 28 6.03 -0.22 -16.82
C LEU A 28 6.23 0.48 -15.47
N VAL A 29 5.18 0.54 -14.66
CA VAL A 29 5.26 1.09 -13.30
C VAL A 29 6.20 0.21 -12.48
N TYR A 30 6.07 -1.12 -12.61
CA TYR A 30 6.93 -2.10 -11.95
C TYR A 30 8.42 -1.95 -12.28
N GLU A 31 8.74 -1.87 -13.56
CA GLU A 31 10.12 -1.72 -14.00
C GLU A 31 10.71 -0.36 -13.62
N THR A 32 9.90 0.69 -13.69
CA THR A 32 10.35 2.06 -13.43
C THR A 32 10.74 2.24 -11.98
N ALA A 33 9.90 1.87 -11.01
CA ALA A 33 10.24 2.12 -9.62
C ALA A 33 11.38 1.20 -9.13
N GLN A 34 11.55 0.01 -9.72
CA GLN A 34 12.73 -0.83 -9.47
C GLN A 34 14.04 -0.24 -10.02
N ARG A 35 14.00 0.58 -11.09
CA ARG A 35 15.21 1.20 -11.66
C ARG A 35 15.54 2.55 -11.05
N MET A 36 14.53 3.31 -10.63
CA MET A 36 14.70 4.70 -10.21
C MET A 36 15.09 4.88 -8.74
N LEU A 37 14.79 3.90 -7.90
CA LEU A 37 15.05 4.01 -6.47
C LEU A 37 16.50 3.58 -6.17
N ALA A 38 17.31 4.52 -5.69
CA ALA A 38 18.59 4.22 -5.05
C ALA A 38 18.35 3.82 -3.58
N PRO A 39 19.23 3.00 -2.98
CA PRO A 39 19.22 2.81 -1.53
C PRO A 39 19.34 4.16 -0.80
N THR A 40 18.59 4.32 0.29
CA THR A 40 18.55 5.53 1.10
C THR A 40 18.43 5.20 2.58
N ASP A 41 19.07 6.02 3.41
CA ASP A 41 18.95 5.97 4.87
C ASP A 41 17.80 6.85 5.39
N GLU A 42 17.09 7.54 4.50
CA GLU A 42 15.95 8.40 4.84
C GLU A 42 14.81 7.61 5.51
N ARG A 43 14.18 8.25 6.50
CA ARG A 43 12.93 7.79 7.09
C ARG A 43 11.77 8.26 6.22
N ILE A 44 11.04 7.31 5.65
CA ILE A 44 9.96 7.58 4.71
C ILE A 44 8.62 7.24 5.36
N ALA A 45 7.71 8.20 5.39
CA ALA A 45 6.31 7.98 5.74
C ALA A 45 5.45 7.96 4.47
N ILE A 46 4.67 6.91 4.29
CA ILE A 46 3.72 6.77 3.17
C ILE A 46 2.29 6.92 3.72
N SER A 47 1.56 7.91 3.22
CA SER A 47 0.12 8.08 3.41
C SER A 47 -0.60 8.10 2.07
N LEU A 48 -1.05 6.92 1.63
CA LEU A 48 -1.71 6.71 0.35
C LEU A 48 -3.01 5.91 0.55
N PRO A 49 -3.94 5.90 -0.43
CA PRO A 49 -5.01 4.93 -0.44
C PRO A 49 -4.39 3.52 -0.42
N LEU A 50 -4.70 2.65 0.55
CA LEU A 50 -4.09 1.32 0.59
C LEU A 50 -4.80 0.34 -0.34
N THR A 51 -4.39 0.31 -1.60
CA THR A 51 -4.91 -0.56 -2.64
C THR A 51 -3.82 -1.50 -3.14
N TRP A 52 -4.16 -2.47 -3.99
CA TRP A 52 -3.16 -3.33 -4.64
C TRP A 52 -2.17 -2.53 -5.50
N GLU A 53 -2.62 -1.44 -6.10
CA GLU A 53 -1.80 -0.56 -6.94
C GLU A 53 -0.81 0.26 -6.10
N THR A 54 -1.20 0.78 -4.94
CA THR A 54 -0.30 1.57 -4.10
C THR A 54 0.63 0.69 -3.26
N LEU A 55 0.25 -0.56 -2.98
CA LEU A 55 1.13 -1.54 -2.37
C LEU A 55 2.38 -1.79 -3.21
N TYR A 56 2.33 -1.56 -4.53
CA TYR A 56 3.51 -1.59 -5.38
C TYR A 56 4.53 -0.49 -5.05
N VAL A 57 4.07 0.72 -4.67
CA VAL A 57 4.99 1.80 -4.26
C VAL A 57 5.76 1.37 -3.01
N VAL A 58 5.07 0.72 -2.07
CA VAL A 58 5.69 0.14 -0.88
C VAL A 58 6.68 -0.97 -1.26
N ASP A 59 6.30 -1.90 -2.15
CA ASP A 59 7.18 -3.00 -2.61
C ASP A 59 8.45 -2.50 -3.30
N ALA A 60 8.36 -1.40 -4.04
CA ALA A 60 9.51 -0.81 -4.69
C ALA A 60 10.48 -0.14 -3.69
N MET A 61 9.95 0.41 -2.60
CA MET A 61 10.72 1.14 -1.60
C MET A 61 11.25 0.26 -0.47
N LYS A 62 10.56 -0.81 -0.09
CA LYS A 62 10.87 -1.58 1.13
C LYS A 62 12.29 -2.12 1.21
N ASP A 63 12.88 -2.51 0.08
CA ASP A 63 14.24 -3.08 0.05
C ASP A 63 15.33 -2.00 -0.05
N ARG A 64 14.92 -0.74 -0.25
CA ARG A 64 15.81 0.39 -0.52
C ARG A 64 15.75 1.47 0.56
N ALA A 65 14.63 1.58 1.26
CA ALA A 65 14.43 2.47 2.39
C ALA A 65 14.55 1.65 3.68
N HIS A 66 15.57 1.95 4.49
CA HIS A 66 15.80 1.24 5.74
C HIS A 66 14.74 1.53 6.82
N ASN A 67 14.00 2.64 6.69
CA ASN A 67 13.00 3.08 7.66
C ASN A 67 11.72 3.54 6.96
N LEU A 68 10.90 2.57 6.55
CA LEU A 68 9.62 2.81 5.90
C LEU A 68 8.46 2.61 6.89
N ILE A 69 7.54 3.56 6.96
CA ILE A 69 6.28 3.42 7.71
C ILE A 69 5.08 3.76 6.84
N VAL A 70 4.02 2.95 6.96
CA VAL A 70 2.80 3.09 6.16
C VAL A 70 1.62 3.43 7.06
N ILE A 71 0.87 4.47 6.70
CA ILE A 71 -0.41 4.80 7.31
C ILE A 71 -1.45 4.91 6.19
N PRO A 72 -2.65 4.33 6.33
CA PRO A 72 -3.68 4.54 5.32
C PRO A 72 -4.06 6.01 5.23
N GLN A 73 -4.38 6.48 4.02
CA GLN A 73 -4.95 7.82 3.83
C GLN A 73 -6.34 7.94 4.50
N SER A 74 -7.12 6.85 4.55
CA SER A 74 -8.48 6.82 5.11
C SER A 74 -8.80 5.50 5.80
N SER A 75 -9.62 5.56 6.85
CA SER A 75 -10.12 4.41 7.63
C SER A 75 -11.63 4.52 7.85
N GLY A 76 -12.28 3.44 8.30
CA GLY A 76 -13.72 3.39 8.55
C GLY A 76 -14.58 3.04 7.33
N GLU A 77 -15.86 3.42 7.36
CA GLU A 77 -16.88 2.99 6.38
C GLU A 77 -16.59 3.46 4.94
N HIS A 78 -15.85 4.57 4.78
CA HIS A 78 -15.46 5.12 3.48
C HIS A 78 -13.98 4.92 3.18
N SER A 79 -13.36 3.95 3.83
CA SER A 79 -11.95 3.64 3.62
C SER A 79 -11.68 3.15 2.20
N SER A 80 -10.58 3.62 1.63
CA SER A 80 -10.01 3.10 0.39
C SER A 80 -9.18 1.82 0.58
N ILE A 81 -9.09 1.28 1.80
CA ILE A 81 -8.28 0.10 2.11
C ILE A 81 -8.91 -1.13 1.44
N GLN A 82 -8.14 -1.79 0.59
CA GLN A 82 -8.56 -3.04 -0.02
C GLN A 82 -8.21 -4.24 0.88
N PRO A 83 -9.13 -5.23 1.01
CA PRO A 83 -8.87 -6.42 1.81
C PRO A 83 -7.61 -7.16 1.36
N GLY A 84 -6.77 -7.59 2.31
CA GLY A 84 -5.53 -8.32 2.07
C GLY A 84 -4.26 -7.46 1.90
N VAL A 85 -4.39 -6.13 1.75
CA VAL A 85 -3.22 -5.24 1.65
C VAL A 85 -2.37 -5.25 2.93
N PHE A 86 -3.02 -5.21 4.11
CA PHE A 86 -2.31 -5.29 5.39
C PHE A 86 -1.58 -6.62 5.62
N GLU A 87 -2.07 -7.72 5.05
CA GLU A 87 -1.41 -9.02 5.14
C GLU A 87 -0.06 -9.00 4.41
N TYR A 88 0.03 -8.26 3.31
CA TYR A 88 1.29 -8.03 2.61
C TYR A 88 2.26 -7.16 3.43
N LEU A 89 1.77 -6.05 4.00
CA LEU A 89 2.60 -5.20 4.86
C LEU A 89 3.15 -5.96 6.06
N THR A 90 2.30 -6.77 6.71
CA THR A 90 2.71 -7.66 7.80
C THR A 90 3.74 -8.70 7.36
N ARG A 91 3.50 -9.37 6.22
CA ARG A 91 4.44 -10.38 5.68
C ARG A 91 5.79 -9.80 5.30
N TRP A 92 5.83 -8.54 4.87
CA TRP A 92 7.06 -7.83 4.54
C TRP A 92 7.73 -7.16 5.75
N ASP A 93 7.18 -7.35 6.95
CA ASP A 93 7.65 -6.73 8.19
C ASP A 93 7.74 -5.19 8.08
N ILE A 94 6.76 -4.59 7.41
CA ILE A 94 6.68 -3.13 7.26
C ILE A 94 5.84 -2.56 8.39
N PRO A 95 6.39 -1.66 9.23
CA PRO A 95 5.63 -0.92 10.22
C PRO A 95 4.44 -0.21 9.58
N HIS A 96 3.25 -0.43 10.12
CA HIS A 96 2.05 0.20 9.60
C HIS A 96 0.97 0.43 10.65
N TYR A 97 0.11 1.41 10.38
CA TYR A 97 -1.08 1.69 11.18
C TYR A 97 -2.31 1.06 10.54
N GLY A 98 -3.20 0.50 11.37
CA GLY A 98 -4.48 -0.05 10.91
C GLY A 98 -5.57 1.00 10.67
N SER A 99 -5.32 2.24 11.09
CA SER A 99 -6.27 3.35 11.04
C SER A 99 -5.60 4.62 10.50
N ALA A 100 -6.43 5.58 10.09
CA ALA A 100 -6.02 6.90 9.62
C ALA A 100 -6.51 8.01 10.56
N GLU A 101 -6.74 7.69 11.84
CA GLU A 101 -7.16 8.66 12.85
C GLU A 101 -6.09 9.72 13.08
N GLU A 102 -6.49 10.90 13.59
CA GLU A 102 -5.57 12.02 13.79
C GLU A 102 -4.41 11.67 14.73
N GLU A 103 -4.68 10.91 15.80
CA GLU A 103 -3.64 10.46 16.72
C GLU A 103 -2.56 9.60 16.05
N ASP A 104 -2.95 8.73 15.12
CA ASP A 104 -2.03 7.88 14.36
C ASP A 104 -1.21 8.70 13.37
N ARG A 105 -1.82 9.69 12.70
CA ARG A 105 -1.10 10.63 11.82
C ARG A 105 -0.05 11.42 12.58
N ILE A 106 -0.41 11.91 13.76
CA ILE A 106 0.52 12.62 14.64
C ILE A 106 1.61 11.68 15.15
N ALA A 107 1.28 10.42 15.46
CA ALA A 107 2.28 9.43 15.85
C ALA A 107 3.30 9.15 14.73
N VAL A 108 2.86 9.11 13.46
CA VAL A 108 3.77 9.03 12.30
C VAL A 108 4.65 10.27 12.21
N LEU A 109 4.07 11.47 12.30
CA LEU A 109 4.82 12.73 12.19
C LEU A 109 5.84 12.91 13.33
N ARG A 110 5.53 12.44 14.54
CA ARG A 110 6.44 12.44 15.70
C ARG A 110 7.66 11.54 15.50
N GLN A 111 7.60 10.60 14.56
CA GLN A 111 8.78 9.85 14.16
C GLN A 111 9.71 10.68 13.26
N SER A 112 9.38 11.93 12.94
CA SER A 112 10.19 12.85 12.13
C SER A 112 10.65 12.20 10.82
N PRO A 113 9.73 11.87 9.90
CA PRO A 113 10.10 11.37 8.58
C PRO A 113 10.86 12.46 7.80
N ASP A 114 11.91 12.06 7.09
CA ASP A 114 12.65 12.93 6.17
C ASP A 114 11.85 13.16 4.88
N VAL A 115 11.08 12.14 4.47
CA VAL A 115 10.25 12.15 3.26
C VAL A 115 8.83 11.72 3.60
N ILE A 116 7.86 12.49 3.14
CA ILE A 116 6.44 12.13 3.22
C ILE A 116 5.89 11.94 1.79
N VAL A 117 5.40 10.74 1.51
CA VAL A 117 4.66 10.42 0.29
C VAL A 117 3.18 10.44 0.62
N ASP A 118 2.52 11.56 0.33
CA ASP A 118 1.14 11.84 0.74
C ASP A 118 0.21 11.98 -0.47
N CYS A 119 -0.97 11.39 -0.40
CA CYS A 119 -2.08 11.67 -1.30
C CYS A 119 -3.14 12.50 -0.57
N SER A 120 -3.41 13.70 -1.11
CA SER A 120 -4.38 14.67 -0.55
C SER A 120 -3.91 15.46 0.68
N PHE A 121 -2.60 15.48 0.95
CA PHE A 121 -1.99 16.32 2.00
C PHE A 121 -2.52 16.03 3.41
N VAL A 122 -2.93 14.78 3.69
CA VAL A 122 -3.56 14.43 4.98
C VAL A 122 -2.59 14.45 6.16
N LEU A 123 -1.31 14.09 5.94
CA LEU A 123 -0.25 14.23 6.92
C LEU A 123 0.26 15.68 6.96
N GLY A 124 0.32 16.35 5.81
CA GLY A 124 0.69 17.76 5.75
C GLY A 124 -0.27 18.66 6.56
N ASP A 125 -1.57 18.46 6.41
CA ASP A 125 -2.61 19.18 7.17
C ASP A 125 -2.54 18.86 8.67
N ALA A 126 -2.29 17.60 9.04
CA ALA A 126 -2.09 17.22 10.44
C ALA A 126 -0.87 17.92 11.07
N ALA A 127 0.23 18.05 10.32
CA ALA A 127 1.43 18.76 10.78
C ALA A 127 1.15 20.24 11.05
N VAL A 128 0.50 20.93 10.12
CA VAL A 128 0.20 22.37 10.24
C VAL A 128 -0.73 22.69 11.42
N ARG A 129 -1.66 21.80 11.75
CA ARG A 129 -2.61 22.01 12.86
C ARG A 129 -2.01 21.81 14.25
N ASN A 130 -0.88 21.11 14.32
CA ASN A 130 -0.28 20.65 15.57
C ASN A 130 1.11 21.27 15.84
N ASP A 131 1.52 22.26 15.03
CA ASP A 131 2.59 23.22 15.31
C ASP A 131 2.10 24.35 16.24
#